data_AF-A0A4P7UM97-F1
#
_entry.id   AF-A0A4P7UM97-F1
#
_cell.length_a   1.000
_cell.length_b   1.000
_cell.length_c   1.000
_cell.angle_alpha   90.00
_cell.angle_beta   90.00
_cell.angle_gamma   90.00
#
_symmetry.space_group_name_H-M   'P 1'
#
loop_
_entity.id
_entity.type
_entity.pdbx_description
1 polymer ?
#
loop_
_entity_poly.entity_id
_entity_poly.type
_entity_poly.pdbx_seq_one_letter_code
_entity_poly.pdbx_strand_id
1 'polypeptide(L)'
;MVAGLMCGTVYNADLGRMAIPVLIFHNEQDACKVSPYSGVRGLQSALKNAPRKDIVSISHGDGIGDACQGMSAHGYLGVEGQAVAAIAKWIFTNVPQSAK
;
A
#
# COMPACT_ATOMS: atom_id res chain seq x y z
N MET A 1 -14.31 31.29 4.68
CA MET A 1 -13.91 30.21 3.75
C MET A 1 -12.40 30.22 3.62
N VAL A 2 -11.68 29.32 4.28
CA VAL A 2 -10.28 29.05 3.94
C VAL A 2 -10.29 27.70 3.25
N ALA A 3 -9.97 27.71 1.95
CA ALA A 3 -9.91 26.52 1.12
C ALA A 3 -8.88 25.55 1.69
N GLY A 4 -9.36 24.37 2.12
CA GLY A 4 -8.53 23.28 2.60
C GLY A 4 -7.71 22.68 1.46
N LEU A 5 -6.45 23.09 1.34
CA LEU A 5 -5.42 22.30 0.68
C LEU A 5 -5.07 21.13 1.59
N MET A 6 -5.56 19.93 1.25
CA MET A 6 -5.10 18.67 1.83
C MET A 6 -3.69 18.34 1.29
N CYS A 7 -2.67 19.08 1.75
CA CYS A 7 -1.26 18.82 1.45
C CYS A 7 -0.70 17.73 2.37
N GLY A 8 -1.32 16.54 2.34
CA GLY A 8 -0.91 15.40 3.14
C GLY A 8 -0.39 14.28 2.24
N THR A 9 0.81 13.80 2.53
CA THR A 9 1.37 12.53 2.05
C THR A 9 1.41 11.55 3.21
N VAL A 10 1.68 10.27 2.92
CA VAL A 10 1.92 9.26 3.96
C VAL A 10 3.05 9.64 4.94
N TYR A 11 4.00 10.47 4.50
CA TYR A 11 5.11 10.95 5.33
C TYR A 11 4.71 12.02 6.35
N ASN A 12 3.52 12.61 6.23
CA ASN A 12 2.98 13.51 7.25
C ASN A 12 2.43 12.74 8.46
N ALA A 13 2.23 11.43 8.34
CA ALA A 13 2.01 10.57 9.50
C ALA A 13 3.34 10.34 10.24
N ASP A 14 3.27 10.24 11.57
CA ASP A 14 4.41 9.77 12.36
C ASP A 14 4.56 8.24 12.22
N LEU A 15 5.10 7.82 11.08
CA LEU A 15 5.36 6.42 10.76
C LEU A 15 6.41 5.78 11.69
N GLY A 16 7.27 6.62 12.27
CA GLY A 16 8.30 6.20 13.22
C GLY A 16 7.70 5.57 14.47
N ARG A 17 6.53 6.04 14.93
CA ARG A 17 5.87 5.50 16.14
C ARG A 17 5.20 4.14 15.96
N MET A 18 5.09 3.62 14.74
CA MET A 18 4.42 2.34 14.49
C MET A 18 5.25 1.19 15.09
N ALA A 19 4.76 0.61 16.18
CA ALA A 19 5.42 -0.48 16.91
C ALA A 19 4.73 -1.85 16.68
N ILE A 20 4.07 -2.01 15.54
CA ILE A 20 3.35 -3.23 15.12
C ILE A 20 3.90 -3.71 13.76
N PRO A 21 3.71 -5.00 13.38
CA PRO A 21 4.02 -5.46 12.03
C PRO A 21 3.27 -4.63 10.97
N VAL A 22 3.96 -4.24 9.90
CA VAL A 22 3.38 -3.45 8.80
C VAL A 22 3.61 -4.15 7.46
N LEU A 23 2.56 -4.17 6.65
CA LEU A 23 2.59 -4.54 5.24
C LEU A 23 2.54 -3.29 4.37
N ILE A 24 3.46 -3.18 3.42
CA ILE A 24 3.36 -2.28 2.28
C ILE A 24 2.98 -3.13 1.07
N PHE A 25 1.74 -2.98 0.61
CA PHE A 25 1.22 -3.67 -0.56
C PHE A 25 1.09 -2.69 -1.74
N HIS A 26 1.56 -3.08 -2.93
CA HIS A 26 1.50 -2.21 -4.11
C HIS A 26 1.51 -2.99 -5.43
N ASN A 27 1.09 -2.35 -6.52
CA ASN A 27 1.22 -2.90 -7.87
C ASN A 27 2.46 -2.32 -8.58
N GLU A 28 3.35 -3.18 -9.07
CA GLU A 28 4.58 -2.78 -9.76
C GLU A 28 4.33 -1.94 -11.02
N GLN A 29 3.21 -2.17 -11.68
CA GLN A 29 2.81 -1.47 -12.91
C GLN A 29 1.77 -0.38 -12.64
N ASP A 30 1.63 0.08 -11.39
CA ASP A 30 0.85 1.27 -11.05
C ASP A 30 1.41 2.51 -11.80
N ALA A 31 0.62 3.02 -12.75
CA ALA A 31 0.95 4.20 -13.54
C ALA A 31 0.49 5.52 -12.88
N CYS A 32 -0.08 5.48 -11.68
CA CYS A 32 -0.50 6.67 -10.98
C CYS A 32 0.69 7.51 -10.51
N LYS A 33 0.77 8.73 -11.02
CA LYS A 33 1.87 9.68 -10.71
C LYS A 33 1.94 10.12 -9.25
N VAL A 34 0.87 9.95 -8.45
CA VAL A 34 0.85 10.36 -7.03
C VAL A 34 1.31 9.25 -6.08
N SER A 35 1.33 8.00 -6.53
CA SER A 35 1.70 6.83 -5.73
C SER A 35 2.63 5.88 -6.51
N PRO A 36 3.77 6.35 -7.03
CA PRO A 36 4.63 5.50 -7.84
C PRO A 36 5.22 4.34 -7.02
N TYR A 37 5.35 3.16 -7.62
CA TYR A 37 5.95 1.98 -6.97
C TYR A 37 7.37 2.25 -6.42
N SER A 38 8.13 3.15 -7.05
CA SER A 38 9.47 3.56 -6.58
C SER A 38 9.46 4.11 -5.14
N GLY A 39 8.32 4.63 -4.67
CA GLY A 39 8.16 5.16 -3.31
C GLY A 39 8.13 4.09 -2.21
N VAL A 40 7.90 2.81 -2.55
CA VAL A 40 7.71 1.71 -1.59
C VAL A 40 8.92 1.53 -0.67
N ARG A 41 10.15 1.62 -1.19
CA ARG A 41 11.39 1.51 -0.38
C ARG A 41 11.58 2.68 0.59
N GLY A 42 11.18 3.88 0.18
CA GLY A 42 11.18 5.06 1.05
C GLY A 42 10.20 4.89 2.22
N LEU A 43 9.00 4.39 1.94
CA LEU A 43 7.99 4.10 2.96
C LEU A 43 8.47 3.02 3.95
N GLN A 44 9.08 1.95 3.45
CA GLN A 44 9.66 0.88 4.29
C GLN A 44 10.71 1.43 5.26
N SER A 45 11.54 2.37 4.79
CA SER A 45 12.60 2.99 5.59
C SER A 45 12.04 3.93 6.67
N ALA A 46 10.90 4.58 6.42
CA ALA A 46 10.27 5.50 7.37
C ALA A 46 9.63 4.80 8.59
N LEU A 47 9.29 3.52 8.47
CA LEU A 47 8.71 2.67 9.53
C LEU A 47 9.78 2.20 10.54
N LYS A 48 10.45 3.14 11.21
CA LYS A 48 11.67 2.87 12.00
C LYS A 48 11.47 1.84 13.11
N ASN A 49 10.38 1.96 13.88
CA ASN A 49 10.14 1.12 15.06
C ASN A 49 9.26 -0.11 14.78
N ALA A 50 8.85 -0.34 13.53
CA ALA A 50 8.04 -1.49 13.20
C ALA A 50 8.88 -2.78 13.32
N PRO A 51 8.47 -3.78 14.13
CA PRO A 51 9.22 -5.03 14.31
C PRO A 51 9.30 -5.89 13.04
N ARG A 52 8.41 -5.66 12.07
CA ARG A 52 8.39 -6.29 10.75
C ARG A 52 7.83 -5.28 9.73
N LYS A 53 8.45 -5.25 8.54
CA LYS A 53 8.14 -4.30 7.45
C LYS A 53 8.18 -5.03 6.13
N ASP A 54 7.09 -5.69 5.77
CA ASP A 54 7.06 -6.50 4.56
C ASP A 54 6.62 -5.67 3.37
N ILE A 55 7.24 -5.93 2.22
CA ILE A 55 6.77 -5.44 0.93
C ILE A 55 6.23 -6.65 0.18
N VAL A 56 4.97 -6.57 -0.24
CA VAL A 56 4.39 -7.53 -1.18
C VAL A 56 3.89 -6.74 -2.37
N SER A 57 4.24 -7.19 -3.57
CA SER A 57 3.72 -6.62 -4.80
C SER A 57 3.05 -7.66 -5.68
N ILE A 58 2.16 -7.15 -6.52
CA ILE A 58 1.72 -7.85 -7.73
C ILE A 58 2.21 -7.05 -8.94
N SER A 59 2.19 -7.66 -10.12
CA SER A 59 2.58 -7.01 -11.36
C SER A 59 1.45 -7.16 -12.38
N HIS A 60 0.73 -6.07 -12.63
CA HIS A 60 -0.42 -6.06 -13.53
C HIS A 60 -0.65 -4.66 -14.10
N GLY A 61 -0.76 -4.52 -15.42
CA GLY A 61 -0.80 -3.22 -16.11
C GLY A 61 -2.13 -2.83 -16.75
N ASP A 62 -3.17 -3.66 -16.69
CA ASP A 62 -4.40 -3.40 -17.44
C ASP A 62 -5.26 -2.33 -16.76
N GLY A 63 -6.04 -1.64 -17.58
CA GLY A 63 -6.90 -0.54 -17.14
C GLY A 63 -7.72 0.01 -18.29
N ILE A 64 -8.89 0.55 -17.96
CA ILE A 64 -9.80 1.17 -18.95
C ILE A 64 -10.07 2.65 -18.65
N GLY A 65 -9.49 3.19 -17.57
CA GLY A 65 -9.67 4.57 -17.14
C GLY A 65 -8.34 5.29 -16.85
N ASP A 66 -8.46 6.49 -16.27
CA ASP A 66 -7.31 7.26 -15.79
C ASP A 66 -6.46 6.44 -14.81
N ALA A 67 -5.14 6.58 -14.94
CA ALA A 67 -4.16 5.76 -14.23
C ALA A 67 -4.23 5.87 -12.69
N CYS A 68 -4.85 6.91 -12.13
CA CYS A 68 -5.03 7.07 -10.68
C CYS A 68 -6.44 6.66 -10.20
N GLN A 69 -7.31 6.18 -11.08
CA GLN A 69 -8.69 5.83 -10.75
C GLN A 69 -8.87 4.32 -10.52
N GLY A 70 -10.01 3.94 -9.96
CA GLY A 70 -10.31 2.54 -9.62
C GLY A 70 -10.34 1.57 -10.80
N MET A 71 -10.69 2.03 -12.00
CA MET A 71 -10.74 1.19 -13.21
C MET A 71 -9.39 1.15 -13.94
N SER A 72 -8.30 1.00 -13.20
CA SER A 72 -6.93 0.98 -13.70
C SER A 72 -6.04 0.01 -12.91
N ALA A 73 -4.78 -0.15 -13.32
CA ALA A 73 -3.76 -0.87 -12.58
C ALA A 73 -3.60 -0.37 -11.13
N HIS A 74 -3.77 0.94 -10.89
CA HIS A 74 -3.77 1.52 -9.54
C HIS A 74 -4.91 0.99 -8.66
N GLY A 75 -6.06 0.78 -9.28
CA GLY A 75 -7.25 0.22 -8.65
C GLY A 75 -7.33 -1.30 -8.67
N TYR A 76 -6.31 -2.00 -9.19
CA TYR A 76 -6.24 -3.46 -9.28
C TYR A 76 -7.31 -4.10 -10.18
N LEU A 77 -7.81 -3.38 -11.19
CA LEU A 77 -8.87 -3.86 -12.08
C LEU A 77 -8.52 -5.23 -12.69
N GLY A 78 -9.38 -6.24 -12.52
CA GLY A 78 -9.18 -7.59 -13.06
C GLY A 78 -8.22 -8.48 -12.26
N VAL A 79 -7.55 -7.95 -11.23
CA VAL A 79 -6.67 -8.69 -10.31
C VAL A 79 -7.03 -8.45 -8.84
N GLU A 80 -8.24 -7.97 -8.56
CA GLU A 80 -8.72 -7.64 -7.21
C GLU A 80 -8.65 -8.87 -6.30
N GLY A 81 -9.02 -10.04 -6.82
CA GLY A 81 -8.94 -11.30 -6.09
C GLY A 81 -7.50 -11.68 -5.71
N GLN A 82 -6.53 -11.41 -6.59
CA GLN A 82 -5.11 -11.63 -6.30
C GLN A 82 -4.62 -10.67 -5.21
N ALA A 83 -5.01 -9.40 -5.29
CA ALA A 83 -4.67 -8.39 -4.29
C ALA A 83 -5.23 -8.77 -2.91
N VAL A 84 -6.52 -9.11 -2.83
CA VAL A 84 -7.17 -9.54 -1.58
C VAL A 84 -6.51 -10.80 -1.01
N ALA A 85 -6.23 -11.80 -1.85
CA ALA A 85 -5.58 -13.03 -1.40
C ALA A 85 -4.18 -12.79 -0.83
N ALA A 86 -3.38 -11.92 -1.47
CA ALA A 86 -2.04 -11.56 -0.99
C ALA A 86 -2.08 -10.86 0.37
N ILE A 87 -2.98 -9.87 0.54
CA ILE A 87 -3.16 -9.15 1.80
C ILE A 87 -3.68 -10.09 2.90
N ALA A 88 -4.71 -10.90 2.60
CA ALA A 88 -5.28 -11.84 3.55
C ALA A 88 -4.25 -12.87 4.02
N LYS A 89 -3.47 -13.44 3.09
CA LYS A 89 -2.37 -14.36 3.43
C LYS A 89 -1.39 -13.71 4.40
N TRP A 90 -1.00 -12.46 4.16
CA TRP A 90 -0.12 -11.75 5.08
C TRP A 90 -0.76 -11.58 6.46
N ILE A 91 -2.01 -11.12 6.53
CA ILE A 91 -2.72 -10.95 7.80
C ILE A 91 -2.77 -12.27 8.59
N PHE A 92 -3.23 -13.36 7.97
CA PHE A 92 -3.37 -14.65 8.66
C PHE A 92 -2.04 -15.31 9.05
N THR A 93 -0.94 -14.94 8.40
CA THR A 93 0.41 -15.41 8.78
C THR A 93 1.02 -14.57 9.91
N ASN A 94 0.51 -13.35 10.16
CA ASN A 94 1.13 -12.38 11.05
C ASN A 94 0.26 -11.97 12.26
N VAL A 95 -1.00 -12.39 12.34
CA VAL A 95 -1.85 -12.22 13.53
C VAL A 95 -1.59 -13.38 14.51
N PRO A 96 -1.31 -13.12 15.81
CA PRO A 96 -1.14 -14.16 16.82
C PRO A 96 -2.38 -15.08 16.90
N GLN A 97 -2.16 -16.39 16.85
CA GLN A 97 -3.24 -17.39 16.86
C GLN A 97 -4.08 -17.39 18.15
N SER A 98 -3.62 -16.75 19.23
CA SER A 98 -4.33 -16.65 20.52
C SER A 98 -5.51 -15.66 20.52
N ALA A 99 -5.78 -14.98 19.41
CA ALA A 99 -6.90 -14.06 19.24
C ALA A 99 -8.06 -14.66 18.40
N LYS A 100 -8.03 -15.97 18.15
CA LYS A 100 -9.11 -16.74 17.52
C LYS A 100 -9.82 -17.62 18.53
#